data_AF-A0A6P0LZ31-F1
#
_entry.id   AF-A0A6P0LZ31-F1
#
_cell.length_a   1.000
_cell.length_b   1.000
_cell.length_c   1.000
_cell.angle_alpha   90.00
_cell.angle_beta   90.00
_cell.angle_gamma   90.00
#
_symmetry.space_group_name_H-M   'P 1'
#
loop_
_entity.id
_entity.type
_entity.pdbx_description
1 polymer ?
#
loop_
_entity_poly.entity_id
_entity_poly.type
_entity_poly.pdbx_seq_one_letter_code
_entity_poly.pdbx_strand_id
1 'polypeptide(L)'
;MSKVEQLRNFNNFGEAILNKLKEYDSVIQNQSLQQDKILTEISNQVEIVRKQAEEVVKSSSSPVKIAVMGEFKATKTTVLGSLLGYAGMLPDSRVAATGNVTHLNIVQVKGSQPTEFKFSVKYFNQNEIDKCLDFIVEELVVQAKAQLPTTQIDSLRKCTSKDPKDPDVWQNIIQWYDEVKNYDKTPGLENAIQELVVFVESYLRYNNLCGQSLPIDNATHAYAGLQLPNDPRSILDIKKFEQFPPEDKEQFPKFLQATFPLIRRINVEVKVSDQIWDLSSIQEANKLVLLDLPGLGADKSELRDRFVNVHEMENVQTILLLTYGPRPGSTTNNEIIDLLRKQRKNQNLDDFILVGVGRFDDLPGAEVGIDKLLSNTEQLTEHKIFDEIPALRKVIENSRKLTKGNDEQRIVFMSAFAALEYLRKNLDSTIKIATPTVLENLNIFQKHFPDLNEKWQQLSERLKKSEPDSILVTWLDAFTKDGGLSRLRYLLENHVATHGLEQLYKDVNVKVQTLVKEQQNLAQKVNNPSLAKLLASENPKLRNQQKALNLMQQPKN
;
A
#
# COMPACT_ATOMS: atom_id res chain seq x y z
N MET A 1 -19.70 5.86 22.23
CA MET A 1 -18.87 4.69 21.91
C MET A 1 -17.86 5.13 20.87
N SER A 2 -16.56 5.02 21.16
CA SER A 2 -15.52 5.43 20.21
C SER A 2 -15.46 4.46 19.02
N LYS A 3 -14.92 4.87 17.87
CA LYS A 3 -14.77 3.99 16.69
C LYS A 3 -13.89 2.78 16.99
N VAL A 4 -12.89 2.97 17.86
CA VAL A 4 -12.00 1.91 18.36
C VAL A 4 -12.79 0.86 19.15
N GLU A 5 -13.67 1.31 20.04
CA GLU A 5 -14.53 0.41 20.84
C GLU A 5 -15.51 -0.35 19.95
N GLN A 6 -16.07 0.30 18.92
CA GLN A 6 -16.93 -0.36 17.93
C GLN A 6 -16.17 -1.43 17.13
N LEU A 7 -14.95 -1.14 16.68
CA LEU A 7 -14.09 -2.11 16.00
C LEU A 7 -13.75 -3.30 16.92
N ARG A 8 -13.47 -3.04 18.20
CA ARG A 8 -13.27 -4.10 19.20
C ARG A 8 -14.52 -4.98 19.37
N ASN A 9 -15.71 -4.39 19.36
CA ASN A 9 -16.96 -5.15 19.43
C ASN A 9 -17.15 -6.04 18.19
N PHE A 10 -16.83 -5.55 16.99
CA PHE A 10 -16.84 -6.37 15.78
C PHE A 10 -15.82 -7.51 15.83
N ASN A 11 -14.64 -7.26 16.39
CA ASN A 11 -13.64 -8.29 16.60
C ASN A 11 -14.16 -9.41 17.52
N ASN A 12 -14.64 -9.02 18.71
CA ASN A 12 -15.22 -9.96 19.69
C ASN A 12 -16.39 -10.76 19.09
N PHE A 13 -17.23 -10.12 18.27
CA PHE A 13 -18.31 -10.79 17.56
C PHE A 13 -17.79 -11.88 16.61
N GLY A 14 -16.79 -11.56 15.78
CA GLY A 14 -16.15 -12.54 14.90
C GLY A 14 -15.50 -13.70 15.66
N GLU A 15 -14.76 -13.40 16.73
CA GLU A 15 -14.11 -14.43 17.57
C GLU A 15 -15.13 -15.34 18.25
N ALA A 16 -16.23 -14.80 18.76
CA ALA A 16 -17.29 -15.59 19.37
C ALA A 16 -17.89 -16.60 18.38
N ILE A 17 -18.02 -16.22 17.10
CA ILE A 17 -18.50 -17.11 16.05
C ILE A 17 -17.48 -18.20 15.75
N LEU A 18 -16.20 -17.85 15.62
CA LEU A 18 -15.14 -18.84 15.38
C LEU A 18 -15.03 -19.84 16.52
N ASN A 19 -15.20 -19.41 17.77
CA ASN A 19 -15.20 -20.31 18.93
C ASN A 19 -16.41 -21.27 18.89
N LYS A 20 -17.60 -20.77 18.57
CA LYS A 20 -18.79 -21.61 18.35
C LYS A 20 -18.60 -22.63 17.21
N LEU A 21 -17.92 -22.23 16.13
CA LEU A 21 -17.60 -23.13 15.02
C LEU A 21 -16.59 -24.22 15.40
N LYS A 22 -15.61 -23.92 16.25
CA LYS A 22 -14.70 -24.95 16.81
C LYS A 22 -15.45 -25.98 17.65
N GLU A 23 -16.43 -25.54 18.45
CA GLU A 23 -17.31 -26.45 19.19
C GLU A 23 -18.09 -27.36 18.22
N TYR A 24 -18.63 -26.80 17.13
CA TYR A 24 -19.30 -27.57 16.08
C TYR A 24 -18.37 -28.62 15.42
N ASP A 25 -17.14 -28.24 15.06
CA ASP A 25 -16.17 -29.15 14.46
C ASP A 25 -15.84 -30.33 15.38
N SER A 26 -15.76 -30.10 16.70
CA SER A 26 -15.53 -31.16 17.69
C SER A 26 -16.68 -32.19 17.77
N VAL A 27 -17.92 -31.76 17.48
CA VAL A 27 -19.09 -32.63 17.41
C VAL A 27 -19.11 -33.43 16.09
N ILE A 28 -18.57 -32.85 15.00
CA ILE A 28 -18.56 -33.45 13.66
C ILE A 28 -17.40 -34.41 13.41
N GLN A 29 -16.19 -34.13 13.90
CA GLN A 29 -15.00 -34.98 13.68
C GLN A 29 -15.17 -36.43 14.19
N ASN A 30 -16.17 -36.69 15.02
CA ASN A 30 -16.53 -38.03 15.49
C ASN A 30 -17.48 -38.81 14.56
N GLN A 31 -17.78 -38.33 13.34
CA GLN A 31 -18.81 -38.94 12.50
C GLN A 31 -18.43 -38.97 11.00
N SER A 32 -18.39 -40.18 10.41
CA SER A 32 -18.20 -40.38 8.97
C SER A 32 -19.40 -39.86 8.17
N LEU A 33 -19.27 -38.65 7.62
CA LEU A 33 -20.31 -37.97 6.84
C LEU A 33 -19.92 -37.98 5.36
N GLN A 34 -20.40 -38.96 4.59
CA GLN A 34 -20.12 -39.01 3.15
C GLN A 34 -21.34 -39.30 2.25
N GLN A 35 -22.58 -39.29 2.72
CA GLN A 35 -23.71 -39.73 1.86
C GLN A 35 -24.90 -38.78 1.70
N ASP A 36 -25.00 -37.64 2.40
CA ASP A 36 -26.18 -36.76 2.32
C ASP A 36 -25.89 -35.37 1.72
N LYS A 37 -26.52 -35.06 0.58
CA LYS A 37 -26.43 -33.78 -0.15
C LYS A 37 -26.73 -32.55 0.74
N ILE A 38 -27.69 -32.69 1.65
CA ILE A 38 -28.09 -31.63 2.59
C ILE A 38 -26.96 -31.32 3.60
N LEU A 39 -26.24 -32.34 4.06
CA LEU A 39 -25.13 -32.18 4.99
C LEU A 39 -23.93 -31.51 4.31
N THR A 40 -23.64 -31.86 3.05
CA THR A 40 -22.63 -31.16 2.25
C THR A 40 -22.96 -29.68 2.10
N GLU A 41 -24.23 -29.32 1.89
CA GLU A 41 -24.64 -27.93 1.74
C GLU A 41 -24.49 -27.12 3.04
N ILE A 42 -24.79 -27.71 4.19
CA ILE A 42 -24.57 -27.10 5.51
C ILE A 42 -23.09 -26.94 5.78
N SER A 43 -22.28 -27.97 5.53
CA SER A 43 -20.83 -27.90 5.71
C SER A 43 -20.20 -26.79 4.85
N ASN A 44 -20.61 -26.67 3.59
CA ASN A 44 -20.16 -25.58 2.72
C ASN A 44 -20.57 -24.21 3.26
N GLN A 45 -21.79 -24.08 3.78
CA GLN A 45 -22.25 -22.82 4.39
C GLN A 45 -21.49 -22.49 5.68
N VAL A 46 -21.14 -23.50 6.48
CA VAL A 46 -20.30 -23.34 7.67
C VAL A 46 -18.91 -22.83 7.29
N GLU A 47 -18.28 -23.36 6.23
CA GLU A 47 -17.01 -22.85 5.71
C GLU A 47 -17.11 -21.39 5.27
N ILE A 48 -18.20 -21.00 4.61
CA ILE A 48 -18.45 -19.60 4.22
C ILE A 48 -18.54 -18.72 5.46
N VAL A 49 -19.32 -19.11 6.48
CA VAL A 49 -19.44 -18.36 7.74
C VAL A 49 -18.09 -18.26 8.45
N ARG A 50 -17.31 -19.34 8.49
CA ARG A 50 -15.96 -19.35 9.07
C ARG A 50 -15.06 -18.32 8.39
N LYS A 51 -14.98 -18.38 7.06
CA LYS A 51 -14.17 -17.45 6.26
C LYS A 51 -14.59 -15.99 6.48
N GLN A 52 -15.89 -15.71 6.50
CA GLN A 52 -16.39 -14.36 6.76
C GLN A 52 -16.06 -13.88 8.19
N ALA A 53 -16.15 -14.76 9.19
CA ALA A 53 -15.78 -14.42 10.57
C ALA A 53 -14.27 -14.16 10.72
N GLU A 54 -13.42 -14.97 10.08
CA GLU A 54 -11.97 -14.72 10.01
C GLU A 54 -11.65 -13.38 9.35
N GLU A 55 -12.35 -13.03 8.26
CA GLU A 55 -12.20 -11.74 7.59
C GLU A 55 -12.62 -10.56 8.49
N VAL A 56 -13.69 -10.70 9.27
CA VAL A 56 -14.12 -9.69 10.25
C VAL A 56 -13.07 -9.52 11.36
N VAL A 57 -12.59 -10.61 11.98
CA VAL A 57 -11.55 -10.56 13.01
C VAL A 57 -10.28 -9.90 12.46
N LYS A 58 -9.81 -10.35 11.30
CA LYS A 58 -8.61 -9.81 10.64
C LYS A 58 -8.75 -8.32 10.32
N SER A 59 -9.91 -7.89 9.83
CA SER A 59 -10.12 -6.49 9.41
C SER A 59 -10.35 -5.56 10.60
N SER A 60 -11.05 -6.03 11.64
CA SER A 60 -11.33 -5.24 12.85
C SER A 60 -10.09 -4.98 13.71
N SER A 61 -9.09 -5.87 13.67
CA SER A 61 -7.77 -5.66 14.27
C SER A 61 -6.77 -5.01 13.32
N SER A 62 -7.17 -4.65 12.09
CA SER A 62 -6.24 -4.10 11.12
C SER A 62 -5.71 -2.74 11.58
N PRO A 63 -4.40 -2.48 11.40
CA PRO A 63 -3.87 -1.13 11.54
C PRO A 63 -4.56 -0.16 10.59
N VAL A 64 -4.59 1.13 10.95
CA VAL A 64 -4.89 2.21 9.99
C VAL A 64 -3.69 2.37 9.07
N LYS A 65 -3.93 2.26 7.76
CA LYS A 65 -2.88 2.30 6.74
C LYS A 65 -2.91 3.63 5.99
N ILE A 66 -1.74 4.26 5.87
CA ILE A 66 -1.50 5.41 5.02
C ILE A 66 -0.67 4.95 3.82
N ALA A 67 -1.16 5.13 2.61
CA ALA A 67 -0.36 4.94 1.40
C ALA A 67 0.38 6.23 1.04
N VAL A 68 1.69 6.14 0.82
CA VAL A 68 2.47 7.24 0.25
C VAL A 68 2.62 6.98 -1.24
N MET A 69 2.07 7.90 -2.04
CA MET A 69 2.05 7.85 -3.48
C MET A 69 2.65 9.12 -4.05
N GLY A 70 3.03 9.09 -5.32
CA GLY A 70 3.52 10.27 -6.02
C GLY A 70 4.60 9.94 -7.02
N GLU A 71 4.98 10.95 -7.79
CA GLU A 71 6.01 10.85 -8.81
C GLU A 71 7.31 10.29 -8.22
N PHE A 72 8.02 9.51 -9.03
CA PHE A 72 9.33 8.96 -8.66
C PHE A 72 10.30 10.04 -8.17
N LYS A 73 10.29 11.21 -8.82
CA LYS A 73 11.14 12.36 -8.50
C LYS A 73 10.71 13.16 -7.26
N ALA A 74 9.54 12.86 -6.67
CA ALA A 74 9.01 13.57 -5.49
C ALA A 74 9.71 13.19 -4.17
N THR A 75 10.78 12.39 -4.20
CA THR A 75 11.60 12.02 -3.03
C THR A 75 10.83 11.31 -1.91
N LYS A 76 9.86 10.44 -2.28
CA LYS A 76 9.00 9.68 -1.34
C LYS A 76 9.78 9.04 -0.20
N THR A 77 10.82 8.28 -0.53
CA THR A 77 11.67 7.58 0.43
C THR A 77 12.36 8.54 1.40
N THR A 78 12.84 9.69 0.92
CA THR A 78 13.49 10.70 1.76
C THR A 78 12.49 11.39 2.69
N VAL A 79 11.27 11.67 2.20
CA VAL A 79 10.16 12.20 3.02
C VAL A 79 9.75 11.21 4.11
N LEU A 80 9.64 9.92 3.79
CA LEU A 80 9.41 8.86 4.77
C LEU A 80 10.55 8.79 5.80
N GLY A 81 11.79 8.89 5.34
CA GLY A 81 12.97 8.91 6.19
C GLY A 81 13.00 10.10 7.16
N SER A 82 12.67 11.31 6.70
CA SER A 82 12.60 12.49 7.56
C SER A 82 11.43 12.40 8.55
N LEU A 83 10.29 11.86 8.14
CA LEU A 83 9.14 11.62 9.00
C LEU A 83 9.48 10.69 10.17
N LEU A 84 10.21 9.60 9.89
CA LEU A 84 10.68 8.62 10.88
C LEU A 84 11.94 9.06 11.64
N GLY A 85 12.49 10.23 11.31
CA GLY A 85 13.71 10.77 11.91
C GLY A 85 14.99 10.03 11.58
N TYR A 86 14.98 9.13 10.58
CA TYR A 86 16.20 8.49 10.08
C TYR A 86 16.12 8.21 8.58
N ALA A 87 16.77 9.06 7.78
CA ALA A 87 16.74 8.97 6.32
C ALA A 87 17.84 8.07 5.73
N GLY A 88 17.50 7.44 4.61
CA GLY A 88 18.42 6.61 3.84
C GLY A 88 18.49 5.14 4.28
N MET A 89 17.76 4.73 5.32
CA MET A 89 17.61 3.30 5.69
C MET A 89 16.62 2.55 4.81
N LEU A 90 15.68 3.28 4.19
CA LEU A 90 14.84 2.74 3.14
C LEU A 90 15.59 2.87 1.80
N PRO A 91 15.50 1.87 0.91
CA PRO A 91 16.10 1.90 -0.41
C PRO A 91 15.64 3.13 -1.16
N ASP A 92 16.62 3.90 -1.61
CA ASP A 92 16.37 5.09 -2.39
C ASP A 92 15.76 4.69 -3.74
N SER A 93 14.50 5.07 -3.96
CA SER A 93 13.80 4.91 -5.23
C SER A 93 14.36 5.86 -6.29
N ARG A 94 15.68 6.04 -6.41
CA ARG A 94 16.34 6.83 -7.46
C ARG A 94 16.75 5.99 -8.67
N VAL A 95 16.76 4.67 -8.51
CA VAL A 95 16.72 3.69 -9.61
C VAL A 95 15.27 3.21 -9.72
N ALA A 96 14.71 3.11 -10.92
CA ALA A 96 13.36 2.57 -11.14
C ALA A 96 13.37 1.08 -10.72
N ALA A 97 13.25 0.81 -9.41
CA ALA A 97 13.70 -0.47 -8.88
C ALA A 97 13.09 -0.91 -7.54
N THR A 98 12.06 -0.27 -7.00
CA THR A 98 11.25 -0.94 -5.98
C THR A 98 10.12 -1.65 -6.71
N GLY A 99 10.13 -2.97 -6.85
CA GLY A 99 8.93 -3.70 -7.26
C GLY A 99 8.09 -4.13 -6.06
N ASN A 100 8.66 -4.15 -4.85
CA ASN A 100 7.96 -4.59 -3.65
C ASN A 100 7.32 -3.43 -2.88
N VAL A 101 6.07 -3.62 -2.47
CA VAL A 101 5.41 -2.74 -1.49
C VAL A 101 6.08 -2.89 -0.13
N THR A 102 6.39 -1.76 0.51
CA THR A 102 7.05 -1.75 1.83
C THR A 102 6.08 -1.27 2.90
N HIS A 103 5.84 -2.12 3.91
CA HIS A 103 4.99 -1.83 5.06
C HIS A 103 5.85 -1.38 6.23
N LEU A 104 5.77 -0.11 6.60
CA LEU A 104 6.43 0.47 7.76
C LEU A 104 5.47 0.42 8.94
N ASN A 105 5.63 -0.58 9.81
CA ASN A 105 4.86 -0.73 11.04
C ASN A 105 5.54 0.12 12.13
N ILE A 106 4.91 1.24 12.48
CA ILE A 106 5.52 2.18 13.42
C ILE A 106 5.18 1.76 14.85
N VAL A 107 6.22 1.63 15.67
CA VAL A 107 6.13 1.33 17.09
C VAL A 107 6.75 2.48 17.85
N GLN A 108 5.95 3.17 18.67
CA GLN A 108 6.46 4.27 19.48
C GLN A 108 7.26 3.71 20.68
N VAL A 109 8.43 4.30 20.92
CA VAL A 109 9.26 4.04 22.11
C VAL A 109 9.47 5.34 22.89
N LYS A 110 9.60 5.24 24.21
CA LYS A 110 9.76 6.41 25.08
C LYS A 110 11.22 6.87 25.17
N GLY A 111 11.42 8.17 25.26
CA GLY A 111 12.72 8.79 25.52
C GLY A 111 13.60 8.88 24.27
N SER A 112 14.80 9.43 24.44
CA SER A 112 15.75 9.74 23.37
C SER A 112 16.45 8.48 22.86
N GLN A 113 15.83 7.76 21.93
CA GLN A 113 16.42 6.60 21.27
C GLN A 113 16.51 6.80 19.75
N PRO A 114 17.59 6.34 19.10
CA PRO A 114 17.67 6.33 17.64
C PRO A 114 16.55 5.47 17.02
N THR A 115 16.10 5.86 15.83
CA THR A 115 15.13 5.07 15.08
C THR A 115 15.74 3.73 14.66
N GLU A 116 15.11 2.61 15.01
CA GLU A 116 15.55 1.26 14.67
C GLU A 116 14.65 0.65 13.58
N PHE A 117 15.25 -0.14 12.67
CA PHE A 117 14.57 -0.82 11.58
C PHE A 117 14.81 -2.33 11.68
N LYS A 118 13.75 -3.12 11.65
CA LYS A 118 13.81 -4.58 11.51
C LYS A 118 13.04 -5.02 10.28
N PHE A 119 13.70 -5.76 9.40
CA PHE A 119 13.15 -6.11 8.10
C PHE A 119 12.71 -7.58 8.05
N SER A 120 11.66 -7.84 7.28
CA SER A 120 11.22 -9.18 6.92
C SER A 120 10.58 -9.20 5.54
N VAL A 121 10.81 -10.27 4.81
CA VAL A 121 10.11 -10.56 3.55
C VAL A 121 8.88 -11.38 3.85
N LYS A 122 7.77 -11.08 3.19
CA LYS A 122 6.58 -11.94 3.18
C LYS A 122 6.31 -12.39 1.75
N TYR A 123 6.27 -13.70 1.54
CA TYR A 123 5.93 -14.29 0.25
C TYR A 123 4.42 -14.39 0.07
N PHE A 124 3.98 -14.45 -1.18
CA PHE A 124 2.58 -14.76 -1.50
C PHE A 124 2.16 -16.10 -0.90
N ASN A 125 0.92 -16.19 -0.41
CA ASN A 125 0.32 -17.50 -0.16
C ASN A 125 -0.28 -18.07 -1.45
N GLN A 126 -0.69 -19.35 -1.40
CA GLN A 126 -1.19 -20.04 -2.59
C GLN A 126 -2.36 -19.31 -3.27
N ASN A 127 -3.34 -18.85 -2.50
CA ASN A 127 -4.49 -18.14 -3.05
C ASN A 127 -4.11 -16.77 -3.69
N GLU A 128 -3.03 -16.14 -3.22
CA GLU A 128 -2.53 -14.90 -3.81
C GLU A 128 -1.72 -15.14 -5.09
N ILE A 129 -0.98 -16.25 -5.16
CA ILE A 129 -0.33 -16.70 -6.40
C ILE A 129 -1.39 -16.87 -7.49
N ASP A 130 -2.48 -17.58 -7.17
CA ASP A 130 -3.54 -17.90 -8.14
C ASP A 130 -4.18 -16.62 -8.69
N LYS A 131 -4.53 -15.68 -7.80
CA LYS A 131 -5.07 -14.37 -8.19
C LYS A 131 -4.10 -13.52 -9.00
N CYS A 132 -2.80 -13.59 -8.69
CA CYS A 132 -1.79 -12.84 -9.43
C CYS A 132 -1.63 -13.39 -10.85
N LEU A 133 -1.62 -14.72 -10.99
CA LEU A 133 -1.58 -15.38 -12.30
C LEU A 133 -2.81 -15.03 -13.14
N ASP A 134 -4.00 -15.12 -12.57
CA ASP A 134 -5.25 -14.74 -13.24
C ASP A 134 -5.18 -13.28 -13.73
N PHE A 135 -4.70 -12.37 -12.88
CA PHE A 135 -4.54 -10.95 -13.23
C PHE A 135 -3.56 -10.74 -14.39
N ILE A 136 -2.39 -11.38 -14.36
CA ILE A 136 -1.38 -11.23 -15.42
C ILE A 136 -1.93 -11.78 -16.75
N VAL A 137 -2.61 -12.93 -16.73
CA VAL A 137 -3.25 -13.53 -17.91
C VAL A 137 -4.36 -12.64 -18.47
N GLU A 138 -5.22 -12.06 -17.61
CA GLU A 138 -6.27 -11.14 -18.02
C GLU A 138 -5.70 -9.89 -18.70
N GLU A 139 -4.68 -9.27 -18.11
CA GLU A 139 -4.01 -8.10 -18.66
C GLU A 139 -3.28 -8.44 -19.97
N LEU A 140 -2.66 -9.62 -20.08
CA LEU A 140 -2.07 -10.12 -21.31
C LEU A 140 -3.11 -10.21 -22.44
N VAL A 141 -4.30 -10.75 -22.15
CA VAL A 141 -5.41 -10.81 -23.12
C VAL A 141 -5.90 -9.41 -23.50
N VAL A 142 -5.96 -8.46 -22.56
CA VAL A 142 -6.32 -7.06 -22.84
C VAL A 142 -5.31 -6.40 -23.78
N GLN A 143 -4.02 -6.57 -23.52
CA GLN A 143 -2.96 -6.02 -24.38
C GLN A 143 -2.95 -6.67 -25.77
N ALA A 144 -3.11 -7.99 -25.84
CA ALA A 144 -3.23 -8.73 -27.10
C ALA A 144 -4.42 -8.22 -27.93
N LYS A 145 -5.57 -7.92 -27.30
CA LYS A 145 -6.75 -7.39 -28.01
C LYS A 145 -6.54 -6.04 -28.67
N ALA A 146 -5.62 -5.22 -28.15
CA ALA A 146 -5.34 -3.92 -28.73
C ALA A 146 -4.54 -4.02 -30.05
N GLN A 147 -3.90 -5.16 -30.32
CA GLN A 147 -2.89 -5.28 -31.38
C GLN A 147 -3.10 -6.48 -32.31
N LEU A 148 -3.78 -7.54 -31.85
CA LEU A 148 -3.88 -8.81 -32.57
C LEU A 148 -5.30 -9.11 -33.07
N PRO A 149 -5.45 -9.87 -34.17
CA PRO A 149 -6.74 -10.35 -34.65
C PRO A 149 -7.44 -11.28 -33.66
N THR A 150 -8.77 -11.34 -33.71
CA THR A 150 -9.62 -12.20 -32.84
C THR A 150 -9.19 -13.68 -32.84
N THR A 151 -8.74 -14.20 -33.98
CA THR A 151 -8.27 -15.60 -34.09
C THR A 151 -7.05 -15.88 -33.21
N GLN A 152 -6.13 -14.92 -33.07
CA GLN A 152 -4.96 -15.05 -32.21
C GLN A 152 -5.30 -14.87 -30.73
N ILE A 153 -6.28 -14.01 -30.42
CA ILE A 153 -6.82 -13.86 -29.07
C ILE A 153 -7.49 -15.16 -28.61
N ASP A 154 -8.26 -15.81 -29.47
CA ASP A 154 -8.92 -17.09 -29.17
C ASP A 154 -7.90 -18.22 -28.99
N SER A 155 -6.78 -18.17 -29.73
CA SER A 155 -5.64 -19.07 -29.53
C SER A 155 -5.01 -18.89 -28.14
N LEU A 156 -4.69 -17.63 -27.77
CA LEU A 156 -4.16 -17.30 -26.45
C LEU A 156 -5.09 -17.75 -25.30
N ARG A 157 -6.41 -17.56 -25.45
CA ARG A 157 -7.40 -18.03 -24.46
C ARG A 157 -7.43 -19.55 -24.31
N LYS A 158 -7.17 -20.30 -25.37
CA LYS A 158 -7.08 -21.76 -25.31
C LYS A 158 -5.78 -22.21 -24.63
N CYS A 159 -4.69 -21.49 -24.84
CA CYS A 159 -3.43 -21.75 -24.12
C CYS A 159 -3.59 -21.50 -22.62
N THR A 160 -4.28 -20.42 -22.25
CA THR A 160 -4.44 -19.93 -20.86
C THR A 160 -5.63 -20.52 -20.10
N SER A 161 -6.47 -21.37 -20.72
CA SER A 161 -7.65 -21.97 -20.07
C SER A 161 -7.34 -23.19 -19.19
N LYS A 162 -6.12 -23.70 -19.26
CA LYS A 162 -5.59 -24.78 -18.42
C LYS A 162 -4.95 -24.19 -17.16
N ASP A 163 -4.68 -25.04 -16.16
CA ASP A 163 -4.07 -24.59 -14.90
C ASP A 163 -2.74 -23.85 -15.19
N PRO A 164 -2.60 -22.56 -14.87
CA PRO A 164 -1.35 -21.82 -15.01
C PRO A 164 -0.23 -22.39 -14.13
N LYS A 165 -0.43 -23.45 -13.34
CA LYS A 165 0.67 -24.14 -12.66
C LYS A 165 1.25 -25.29 -13.48
N ASP A 166 0.63 -25.64 -14.60
CA ASP A 166 1.06 -26.70 -15.51
C ASP A 166 2.20 -26.19 -16.42
N PRO A 167 3.41 -26.78 -16.38
CA PRO A 167 4.53 -26.43 -17.26
C PRO A 167 4.17 -26.42 -18.76
N ASP A 168 3.24 -27.27 -19.20
CA ASP A 168 2.83 -27.37 -20.60
C ASP A 168 2.07 -26.13 -21.06
N VAL A 169 1.30 -25.49 -20.17
CA VAL A 169 0.58 -24.23 -20.45
C VAL A 169 1.54 -23.13 -20.85
N TRP A 170 2.70 -23.08 -20.19
CA TRP A 170 3.71 -22.05 -20.42
C TRP A 170 4.48 -22.25 -21.69
N GLN A 171 4.84 -23.49 -22.02
CA GLN A 171 5.43 -23.79 -23.33
C GLN A 171 4.48 -23.40 -24.46
N ASN A 172 3.18 -23.66 -24.31
CA ASN A 172 2.18 -23.25 -25.30
C ASN A 172 2.07 -21.72 -25.44
N ILE A 173 2.22 -20.95 -24.36
CA ILE A 173 2.19 -19.48 -24.41
C ILE A 173 3.46 -18.91 -25.05
N ILE A 174 4.64 -19.48 -24.76
CA ILE A 174 5.90 -19.10 -25.41
C ILE A 174 5.85 -19.40 -26.91
N GLN A 175 5.37 -20.58 -27.28
CA GLN A 175 5.20 -20.95 -28.69
C GLN A 175 4.21 -20.03 -29.40
N TRP A 176 3.07 -19.74 -28.77
CA TRP A 176 2.09 -18.78 -29.29
C TRP A 176 2.73 -17.40 -29.50
N TYR A 177 3.55 -16.92 -28.55
CA TYR A 177 4.24 -15.64 -28.70
C TYR A 177 5.20 -15.64 -29.89
N ASP A 178 5.97 -16.72 -30.09
CA ASP A 178 6.87 -16.86 -31.23
C ASP A 178 6.14 -16.75 -32.59
N GLU A 179 4.88 -17.16 -32.65
CA GLU A 179 4.02 -17.04 -33.84
C GLU A 179 3.50 -15.61 -34.06
N VAL A 180 3.29 -14.83 -32.98
CA VAL A 180 2.70 -13.49 -33.05
C VAL A 180 3.68 -12.33 -32.83
N LYS A 181 4.92 -12.57 -32.42
CA LYS A 181 5.91 -11.52 -32.09
C LYS A 181 6.19 -10.54 -33.22
N ASN A 182 6.07 -10.98 -34.47
CA ASN A 182 6.24 -10.11 -35.65
C ASN A 182 5.07 -9.12 -35.85
N TYR A 183 3.93 -9.36 -35.20
CA TYR A 183 2.79 -8.45 -35.15
C TYR A 183 2.92 -7.42 -34.02
N ASP A 184 3.79 -7.69 -33.04
CA ASP A 184 3.98 -6.82 -31.89
C ASP A 184 4.76 -5.56 -32.31
N LYS A 185 4.07 -4.42 -32.30
CA LYS A 185 4.67 -3.13 -32.67
C LYS A 185 5.06 -2.30 -31.45
N THR A 186 4.73 -2.78 -30.25
CA THR A 186 5.01 -2.09 -28.98
C THR A 186 5.51 -3.09 -27.94
N PRO A 187 6.56 -2.80 -27.16
CA PRO A 187 7.18 -3.78 -26.24
C PRO A 187 6.29 -4.27 -25.08
N GLY A 188 5.01 -3.86 -25.01
CA GLY A 188 4.10 -4.21 -23.91
C GLY A 188 3.76 -5.70 -23.83
N LEU A 189 3.46 -6.33 -24.98
CA LEU A 189 3.07 -7.74 -25.01
C LEU A 189 4.28 -8.65 -24.69
N GLU A 190 5.44 -8.35 -25.25
CA GLU A 190 6.72 -9.00 -24.89
C GLU A 190 6.99 -8.94 -23.39
N ASN A 191 6.95 -7.74 -22.79
CA ASN A 191 7.22 -7.55 -21.37
C ASN A 191 6.23 -8.33 -20.49
N ALA A 192 4.94 -8.33 -20.83
CA ALA A 192 3.91 -9.06 -20.09
C ALA A 192 4.15 -10.57 -20.10
N ILE A 193 4.61 -11.13 -21.21
CA ILE A 193 4.91 -12.56 -21.35
C ILE A 193 6.19 -12.91 -20.60
N GLN A 194 7.22 -12.07 -20.70
CA GLN A 194 8.48 -12.24 -19.98
C GLN A 194 8.22 -12.34 -18.48
N GLU A 195 7.42 -11.41 -17.96
CA GLU A 195 7.07 -11.36 -16.57
C GLU A 195 6.28 -12.58 -16.11
N LEU A 196 5.29 -13.02 -16.91
CA LEU A 196 4.51 -14.22 -16.64
C LEU A 196 5.40 -15.46 -16.54
N VAL A 197 6.32 -15.64 -17.49
CA VAL A 197 7.28 -16.76 -17.49
C VAL A 197 8.19 -16.71 -16.26
N VAL A 198 8.74 -15.54 -15.93
CA VAL A 198 9.61 -15.36 -14.76
C VAL A 198 8.86 -15.64 -13.45
N PHE A 199 7.62 -15.20 -13.34
CA PHE A 199 6.78 -15.41 -12.15
C PHE A 199 6.51 -16.90 -11.93
N VAL A 200 6.12 -17.61 -12.99
CA VAL A 200 5.83 -19.05 -12.97
C VAL A 200 7.07 -19.87 -12.67
N GLU A 201 8.19 -19.57 -13.34
CA GLU A 201 9.46 -20.27 -13.09
C GLU A 201 9.83 -20.16 -11.61
N SER A 202 9.71 -18.95 -11.07
CA SER A 202 9.98 -18.68 -9.66
C SER A 202 9.05 -19.51 -8.77
N TYR A 203 7.75 -19.54 -9.08
CA TYR A 203 6.76 -20.33 -8.34
C TYR A 203 7.08 -21.82 -8.36
N LEU A 204 7.34 -22.41 -9.52
CA LEU A 204 7.65 -23.83 -9.64
C LEU A 204 8.90 -24.23 -8.86
N ARG A 205 9.89 -23.33 -8.80
CA ARG A 205 11.18 -23.57 -8.12
C ARG A 205 11.15 -23.31 -6.62
N TYR A 206 10.31 -22.38 -6.16
CA TYR A 206 10.32 -21.87 -4.78
C TYR A 206 8.94 -21.89 -4.11
N ASN A 207 8.01 -22.74 -4.56
CA ASN A 207 6.66 -22.87 -3.98
C ASN A 207 6.68 -23.21 -2.48
N ASN A 208 7.75 -23.83 -1.98
CA ASN A 208 7.95 -24.11 -0.57
C ASN A 208 8.00 -22.85 0.29
N LEU A 209 8.32 -21.69 -0.29
CA LEU A 209 8.30 -20.39 0.39
C LEU A 209 6.90 -19.77 0.47
N CYS A 210 5.90 -20.31 -0.24
CA CYS A 210 4.57 -19.74 -0.25
C CYS A 210 3.98 -19.64 1.17
N GLY A 211 3.50 -18.44 1.52
CA GLY A 211 2.97 -18.12 2.85
C GLY A 211 4.02 -17.95 3.95
N GLN A 212 5.32 -18.17 3.67
CA GLN A 212 6.38 -17.98 4.64
C GLN A 212 6.74 -16.49 4.82
N SER A 213 7.36 -16.19 5.96
CA SER A 213 8.03 -14.92 6.20
C SER A 213 9.46 -15.17 6.65
N LEU A 214 10.40 -14.43 6.06
CA LEU A 214 11.83 -14.55 6.35
C LEU A 214 12.35 -13.25 6.97
N PRO A 215 12.98 -13.27 8.16
CA PRO A 215 13.66 -12.12 8.70
C PRO A 215 14.88 -11.75 7.84
N ILE A 216 15.26 -10.47 7.85
CA ILE A 216 16.47 -9.97 7.19
C ILE A 216 17.33 -9.28 8.25
N ASP A 217 18.47 -9.90 8.57
CA ASP A 217 19.30 -9.52 9.73
C ASP A 217 20.24 -8.33 9.46
N ASN A 218 20.44 -7.91 8.21
CA ASN A 218 21.32 -6.79 7.85
C ASN A 218 20.62 -5.79 6.91
N ALA A 219 20.72 -4.49 7.22
CA ALA A 219 20.23 -3.41 6.37
C ALA A 219 20.74 -3.54 4.93
N THR A 220 22.01 -3.93 4.72
CA THR A 220 22.59 -4.15 3.38
C THR A 220 21.89 -5.27 2.60
N HIS A 221 21.45 -6.34 3.29
CA HIS A 221 20.68 -7.42 2.66
C HIS A 221 19.22 -7.01 2.37
N ALA A 222 18.66 -6.10 3.16
CA ALA A 222 17.33 -5.56 2.89
C ALA A 222 17.29 -4.82 1.55
N TYR A 223 18.34 -4.04 1.20
CA TYR A 223 18.44 -3.41 -0.12
C TYR A 223 18.40 -4.44 -1.26
N ALA A 224 18.99 -5.63 -1.09
CA ALA A 224 18.99 -6.66 -2.13
C ALA A 224 17.60 -7.27 -2.39
N GLY A 225 16.74 -7.38 -1.38
CA GLY A 225 15.33 -7.79 -1.56
C GLY A 225 14.39 -6.67 -2.00
N LEU A 226 14.86 -5.42 -1.93
CA LEU A 226 14.11 -4.22 -2.28
C LEU A 226 14.43 -3.69 -3.69
N GLN A 227 15.55 -4.10 -4.28
CA GLN A 227 15.97 -3.72 -5.63
C GLN A 227 15.54 -4.76 -6.67
N LEU A 228 15.02 -4.29 -7.81
CA LEU A 228 14.85 -5.12 -9.00
C LEU A 228 16.20 -5.76 -9.40
N PRO A 229 16.21 -7.02 -9.87
CA PRO A 229 17.40 -7.61 -10.47
C PRO A 229 17.93 -6.73 -11.61
N ASN A 230 19.24 -6.54 -11.69
CA ASN A 230 19.87 -5.64 -12.68
C ASN A 230 19.71 -6.10 -14.15
N ASP A 231 19.29 -7.34 -14.39
CA ASP A 231 19.03 -7.89 -15.72
C ASP A 231 17.67 -8.59 -15.76
N PRO A 232 16.66 -8.06 -16.48
CA PRO A 232 15.48 -8.82 -16.80
C PRO A 232 15.89 -9.94 -17.77
N ARG A 233 15.88 -11.20 -17.30
CA ARG A 233 16.22 -12.39 -18.10
C ARG A 233 15.40 -12.41 -19.38
N SER A 234 16.04 -12.37 -20.55
CA SER A 234 15.33 -12.38 -21.84
C SER A 234 14.44 -13.62 -21.96
N ILE A 235 13.24 -13.48 -22.53
CA ILE A 235 12.38 -14.63 -22.90
C ILE A 235 13.18 -15.68 -23.68
N LEU A 236 14.14 -15.23 -24.50
CA LEU A 236 14.98 -16.09 -25.33
C LEU A 236 15.96 -16.98 -24.54
N ASP A 237 16.27 -16.63 -23.29
CA ASP A 237 17.14 -17.41 -22.40
C ASP A 237 16.35 -18.46 -21.60
N ILE A 238 15.03 -18.29 -21.46
CA ILE A 238 14.15 -19.21 -20.71
C ILE A 238 13.59 -20.27 -21.66
N LYS A 239 14.47 -21.10 -22.25
CA LYS A 239 14.06 -22.16 -23.18
C LYS A 239 13.67 -23.47 -22.48
N LYS A 240 14.12 -23.72 -21.24
CA LYS A 240 13.75 -24.89 -20.43
C LYS A 240 13.80 -24.57 -18.93
N PHE A 241 12.68 -24.78 -18.24
CA PHE A 241 12.53 -24.55 -16.79
C PHE A 241 13.46 -25.43 -15.91
N GLU A 242 13.98 -26.53 -16.47
CA GLU A 242 14.72 -27.58 -15.74
C GLU A 242 16.22 -27.27 -15.52
N GLN A 243 16.75 -26.13 -15.98
CA GLN A 243 18.21 -25.97 -16.16
C GLN A 243 18.95 -25.20 -15.06
N PHE A 244 18.29 -24.71 -14.01
CA PHE A 244 18.95 -23.88 -12.99
C PHE A 244 18.79 -24.45 -11.57
N PRO A 245 19.89 -24.84 -10.90
CA PRO A 245 19.84 -25.36 -9.53
C PRO A 245 19.40 -24.25 -8.56
N PRO A 246 18.47 -24.47 -7.60
CA PRO A 246 18.00 -23.44 -6.67
C PRO A 246 19.16 -22.70 -5.99
N GLU A 247 19.06 -21.38 -5.93
CA GLU A 247 20.06 -20.57 -5.23
C GLU A 247 20.05 -20.89 -3.74
N ASP A 248 21.24 -21.01 -3.14
CA ASP A 248 21.37 -21.33 -1.73
C ASP A 248 20.95 -20.13 -0.86
N LYS A 249 20.23 -20.40 0.23
CA LYS A 249 19.88 -19.41 1.26
C LYS A 249 21.13 -18.78 1.89
N GLU A 250 22.27 -19.47 1.84
CA GLU A 250 23.56 -18.93 2.29
C GLU A 250 24.04 -17.73 1.44
N GLN A 251 23.60 -17.61 0.18
CA GLN A 251 23.82 -16.44 -0.67
C GLN A 251 22.61 -15.50 -0.63
N PHE A 252 22.26 -15.04 0.57
CA PHE A 252 21.00 -14.36 0.88
C PHE A 252 20.61 -13.23 -0.10
N PRO A 253 21.51 -12.33 -0.56
CA PRO A 253 21.17 -11.32 -1.56
C PRO A 253 20.71 -11.88 -2.91
N LYS A 254 21.40 -12.91 -3.42
CA LYS A 254 21.04 -13.56 -4.70
C LYS A 254 19.77 -14.39 -4.55
N PHE A 255 19.61 -15.05 -3.41
CA PHE A 255 18.38 -15.76 -3.07
C PHE A 255 17.16 -14.81 -3.05
N LEU A 256 17.30 -13.63 -2.45
CA LEU A 256 16.22 -12.62 -2.45
C LEU A 256 15.91 -12.12 -3.86
N GLN A 257 16.91 -11.91 -4.71
CA GLN A 257 16.72 -11.55 -6.12
C GLN A 257 16.03 -12.67 -6.92
N ALA A 258 16.45 -13.92 -6.73
CA ALA A 258 15.88 -15.08 -7.42
C ALA A 258 14.43 -15.36 -7.00
N THR A 259 14.07 -15.02 -5.77
CA THR A 259 12.71 -15.21 -5.24
C THR A 259 11.84 -13.96 -5.32
N PHE A 260 12.38 -12.85 -5.86
CA PHE A 260 11.73 -11.55 -5.96
C PHE A 260 10.30 -11.60 -6.53
N PRO A 261 10.02 -12.34 -7.63
CA PRO A 261 8.66 -12.39 -8.20
C PRO A 261 7.61 -12.93 -7.22
N LEU A 262 8.03 -13.78 -6.28
CA LEU A 262 7.14 -14.38 -5.27
C LEU A 262 7.06 -13.59 -3.97
N ILE A 263 7.94 -12.60 -3.77
CA ILE A 263 7.82 -11.69 -2.64
C ILE A 263 6.48 -10.99 -2.82
N ARG A 264 5.65 -10.92 -1.80
CA ARG A 264 4.43 -10.10 -1.83
C ARG A 264 4.74 -8.68 -1.38
N ARG A 265 5.48 -8.57 -0.28
CA ARG A 265 5.78 -7.30 0.38
C ARG A 265 6.93 -7.45 1.35
N ILE A 266 7.45 -6.31 1.77
CA ILE A 266 8.48 -6.22 2.79
C ILE A 266 7.87 -5.55 4.01
N ASN A 267 7.92 -6.23 5.17
CA ASN A 267 7.50 -5.62 6.42
C ASN A 267 8.73 -5.10 7.15
N VAL A 268 8.62 -3.86 7.58
CA VAL A 268 9.60 -3.17 8.39
C VAL A 268 8.93 -2.82 9.71
N GLU A 269 9.46 -3.31 10.82
CA GLU A 269 9.13 -2.76 12.13
C GLU A 269 10.06 -1.56 12.35
N VAL A 270 9.47 -0.37 12.52
CA VAL A 270 10.21 0.86 12.75
C VAL A 270 9.91 1.31 14.17
N LYS A 271 10.93 1.32 15.03
CA LYS A 271 10.80 1.89 16.37
C LYS A 271 11.17 3.37 16.32
N VAL A 272 10.25 4.24 16.70
CA VAL A 272 10.43 5.69 16.65
C VAL A 272 10.26 6.27 18.05
N SER A 273 11.21 7.11 18.46
CA SER A 273 11.16 7.85 19.73
C SER A 273 10.02 8.88 19.73
N ASP A 274 9.37 9.06 20.88
CA ASP A 274 8.40 10.13 21.14
C ASP A 274 8.97 11.55 20.98
N GLN A 275 10.29 11.73 21.11
CA GLN A 275 10.96 13.00 20.81
C GLN A 275 11.14 13.24 19.31
N ILE A 276 11.18 12.17 18.52
CA ILE A 276 11.23 12.26 17.06
C ILE A 276 9.82 12.50 16.54
N TRP A 277 8.88 11.62 16.86
CA TRP A 277 7.48 11.72 16.42
C TRP A 277 6.57 11.20 17.52
N ASP A 278 5.80 12.10 18.14
CA ASP A 278 4.82 11.71 19.16
C ASP A 278 3.54 11.19 18.50
N LEU A 279 3.23 9.91 18.74
CA LEU A 279 2.02 9.25 18.25
C LEU A 279 0.95 9.09 19.33
N SER A 280 1.09 9.78 20.48
CA SER A 280 0.14 9.71 21.60
C SER A 280 -1.31 10.01 21.16
N SER A 281 -1.48 10.93 20.22
CA SER A 281 -2.77 11.33 19.62
C SER A 281 -3.51 10.19 18.89
N ILE A 282 -2.77 9.15 18.47
CA ILE A 282 -3.30 8.02 17.69
C ILE A 282 -3.03 6.66 18.35
N GLN A 283 -2.55 6.61 19.60
CA GLN A 283 -2.30 5.35 20.32
C GLN A 283 -3.56 4.48 20.49
N GLU A 284 -4.73 5.10 20.54
CA GLU A 284 -6.01 4.38 20.56
C GLU A 284 -6.41 3.83 19.18
N ALA A 285 -5.88 4.41 18.10
CA ALA A 285 -6.09 3.83 16.78
C ALA A 285 -5.37 2.47 16.73
N ASN A 286 -6.03 1.45 16.16
CA ASN A 286 -5.34 0.22 15.79
C ASN A 286 -4.09 0.63 14.99
N LYS A 287 -2.90 0.50 15.59
CA LYS A 287 -1.51 0.72 15.11
C LYS A 287 -1.34 1.44 13.76
N LEU A 288 -0.41 2.38 13.65
CA LEU A 288 -0.14 3.07 12.37
C LEU A 288 0.76 2.25 11.44
N VAL A 289 0.39 2.15 10.16
CA VAL A 289 1.25 1.60 9.10
C VAL A 289 1.37 2.59 7.95
N LEU A 290 2.60 2.90 7.54
CA LEU A 290 2.87 3.60 6.29
C LEU A 290 3.20 2.60 5.19
N LEU A 291 2.59 2.74 4.03
CA LEU A 291 2.88 1.94 2.84
C LEU A 291 3.69 2.79 1.88
N ASP A 292 4.92 2.39 1.62
CA ASP A 292 5.68 2.90 0.48
C ASP A 292 5.30 2.03 -0.73
N LEU A 293 4.59 2.64 -1.66
CA LEU A 293 4.16 1.99 -2.89
C LEU A 293 5.14 2.36 -4.01
N PRO A 294 5.54 1.38 -4.82
CA PRO A 294 6.36 1.66 -5.99
C PRO A 294 5.66 2.65 -6.92
N GLY A 295 6.46 3.51 -7.56
CA GLY A 295 5.95 4.62 -8.37
C GLY A 295 5.09 4.13 -9.54
N LEU A 296 3.81 4.53 -9.54
CA LEU A 296 2.93 4.36 -10.69
C LEU A 296 3.46 5.24 -11.84
N GLY A 297 3.69 4.63 -13.01
CA GLY A 297 4.17 5.35 -14.20
C GLY A 297 5.69 5.35 -14.40
N ALA A 298 6.45 4.46 -13.74
CA ALA A 298 7.76 4.09 -14.29
C ALA A 298 7.52 3.34 -15.61
N ASP A 299 8.27 3.67 -16.67
CA ASP A 299 8.16 3.08 -18.03
C ASP A 299 8.34 1.54 -18.09
N LYS A 300 8.51 0.89 -16.93
CA LYS A 300 8.70 -0.56 -16.72
C LYS A 300 7.90 -1.09 -15.52
N SER A 301 6.78 -0.49 -15.12
CA SER A 301 5.97 -1.06 -14.03
C SER A 301 5.33 -2.37 -14.48
N GLU A 302 5.90 -3.47 -13.99
CA GLU A 302 5.51 -4.86 -14.21
C GLU A 302 4.07 -5.15 -13.70
N LEU A 303 3.32 -6.04 -14.36
CA LEU A 303 1.93 -6.42 -14.09
C LEU A 303 1.71 -6.94 -12.65
N ARG A 304 2.67 -7.68 -12.10
CA ARG A 304 2.73 -8.16 -10.73
C ARG A 304 2.83 -6.98 -9.76
N ASP A 305 3.62 -5.95 -10.08
CA ASP A 305 3.69 -4.74 -9.24
C ASP A 305 2.36 -3.99 -9.25
N ARG A 306 1.70 -3.91 -10.42
CA ARG A 306 0.34 -3.39 -10.53
C ARG A 306 -0.66 -4.20 -9.69
N PHE A 307 -0.59 -5.53 -9.74
CA PHE A 307 -1.42 -6.42 -8.92
C PHE A 307 -1.23 -6.16 -7.43
N VAL A 308 0.02 -6.15 -6.94
CA VAL A 308 0.32 -5.92 -5.53
C VAL A 308 -0.11 -4.52 -5.09
N ASN A 309 0.16 -3.49 -5.90
CA ASN A 309 -0.28 -2.13 -5.62
C ASN A 309 -1.80 -2.04 -5.48
N VAL A 310 -2.54 -2.59 -6.44
CA VAL A 310 -4.01 -2.61 -6.40
C VAL A 310 -4.50 -3.32 -5.16
N HIS A 311 -3.95 -4.51 -4.88
CA HIS A 311 -4.39 -5.34 -3.77
C HIS A 311 -4.11 -4.71 -2.39
N GLU A 312 -2.95 -4.10 -2.19
CA GLU A 312 -2.65 -3.40 -0.93
C GLU A 312 -3.48 -2.11 -0.80
N MET A 313 -3.83 -1.47 -1.92
CA MET A 313 -4.67 -0.27 -1.93
C MET A 313 -6.14 -0.50 -1.57
N GLU A 314 -6.68 -1.72 -1.66
CA GLU A 314 -8.06 -2.00 -1.25
C GLU A 314 -8.33 -1.63 0.21
N ASN A 315 -7.32 -1.74 1.08
CA ASN A 315 -7.48 -1.64 2.52
C ASN A 315 -6.80 -0.41 3.12
N VAL A 316 -6.55 0.63 2.33
CA VAL A 316 -5.90 1.88 2.78
C VAL A 316 -6.93 2.90 3.28
N GLN A 317 -6.64 3.61 4.36
CA GLN A 317 -7.57 4.58 4.94
C GLN A 317 -7.19 6.03 4.61
N THR A 318 -5.93 6.28 4.26
CA THR A 318 -5.43 7.62 3.95
C THR A 318 -4.37 7.53 2.87
N ILE A 319 -4.32 8.51 1.98
CA ILE A 319 -3.38 8.58 0.87
C ILE A 319 -2.64 9.90 1.00
N LEU A 320 -1.34 9.84 1.24
CA LEU A 320 -0.44 10.98 1.10
C LEU A 320 0.05 11.01 -0.34
N LEU A 321 -0.47 11.93 -1.13
CA LEU A 321 -0.09 12.13 -2.52
C LEU A 321 1.00 13.21 -2.62
N LEU A 322 2.19 12.80 -3.04
CA LEU A 322 3.35 13.66 -3.19
C LEU A 322 3.47 14.19 -4.62
N THR A 323 3.33 15.50 -4.76
CA THR A 323 3.55 16.20 -6.03
C THR A 323 4.99 16.69 -6.12
N TYR A 324 5.52 16.79 -7.34
CA TYR A 324 6.87 17.27 -7.58
C TYR A 324 6.87 18.79 -7.82
N GLY A 325 7.25 19.57 -6.81
CA GLY A 325 7.28 21.04 -6.86
C GLY A 325 8.00 21.62 -8.10
N PRO A 326 9.17 21.11 -8.49
CA PRO A 326 9.91 21.62 -9.65
C PRO A 326 9.24 21.41 -11.02
N ARG A 327 8.20 20.56 -11.11
CA ARG A 327 7.42 20.35 -12.35
C ARG A 327 5.91 20.42 -12.08
N PRO A 328 5.37 21.63 -11.86
CA PRO A 328 3.94 21.76 -11.67
C PRO A 328 3.15 21.31 -12.90
N GLY A 329 2.11 20.50 -12.69
CA GLY A 329 1.18 20.08 -13.75
C GLY A 329 1.50 18.75 -14.42
N SER A 330 2.25 17.86 -13.77
CA SER A 330 2.38 16.47 -14.23
C SER A 330 1.03 15.75 -14.28
N THR A 331 0.84 14.87 -15.28
CA THR A 331 -0.37 14.04 -15.40
C THR A 331 -0.33 12.80 -14.50
N THR A 332 0.86 12.42 -14.03
CA THR A 332 1.08 11.21 -13.21
C THR A 332 0.16 11.15 -12.00
N ASN A 333 -0.06 12.26 -11.30
CA ASN A 333 -0.95 12.28 -10.14
C ASN A 333 -2.43 12.07 -10.51
N ASN A 334 -2.85 12.53 -11.70
CA ASN A 334 -4.20 12.25 -12.21
C ASN A 334 -4.36 10.76 -12.57
N GLU A 335 -3.34 10.15 -13.17
CA GLU A 335 -3.32 8.72 -13.47
C GLU A 335 -3.40 7.87 -12.19
N ILE A 336 -2.68 8.26 -11.14
CA ILE A 336 -2.77 7.65 -9.80
C ILE A 336 -4.21 7.76 -9.27
N ILE A 337 -4.82 8.95 -9.34
CA ILE A 337 -6.21 9.15 -8.88
C ILE A 337 -7.21 8.32 -9.71
N ASP A 338 -7.02 8.23 -11.02
CA ASP A 338 -7.90 7.44 -11.87
C ASP A 338 -7.78 5.94 -11.57
N LEU A 339 -6.59 5.45 -11.25
CA LEU A 339 -6.40 4.10 -10.74
C LEU A 339 -7.13 3.89 -9.41
N LEU A 340 -7.03 4.84 -8.47
CA LEU A 340 -7.75 4.79 -7.20
C LEU A 340 -9.27 4.74 -7.42
N ARG A 341 -9.80 5.58 -8.33
CA ARG A 341 -11.23 5.64 -8.70
C ARG A 341 -11.73 4.33 -9.29
N LYS A 342 -10.92 3.69 -10.14
CA LYS A 342 -11.25 2.39 -10.72
C LYS A 342 -11.35 1.28 -9.68
N GLN A 343 -10.51 1.32 -8.64
CA GLN A 343 -10.47 0.29 -7.61
C GLN A 343 -11.52 0.49 -6.51
N ARG A 344 -11.76 1.73 -6.08
CA ARG A 344 -12.73 2.05 -5.03
C ARG A 344 -14.07 2.51 -5.59
N LYS A 345 -14.64 1.69 -6.47
CA LYS A 345 -15.96 1.96 -7.06
C LYS A 345 -16.96 2.25 -5.92
N ASN A 346 -17.64 3.38 -6.02
CA ASN A 346 -18.66 3.86 -5.07
C ASN A 346 -18.16 4.41 -3.71
N GLN A 347 -16.86 4.64 -3.53
CA GLN A 347 -16.33 5.41 -2.39
C GLN A 347 -15.88 6.81 -2.82
N ASN A 348 -16.15 7.83 -1.99
CA ASN A 348 -15.70 9.19 -2.25
C ASN A 348 -14.21 9.34 -1.88
N LEU A 349 -13.33 9.13 -2.86
CA LEU A 349 -11.86 9.16 -2.68
C LEU A 349 -11.31 10.48 -2.17
N ASP A 350 -12.02 11.58 -2.36
CA ASP A 350 -11.50 12.90 -2.02
C ASP A 350 -11.37 13.08 -0.50
N ASP A 351 -12.13 12.30 0.30
CA ASP A 351 -12.00 12.27 1.76
C ASP A 351 -10.70 11.63 2.25
N PHE A 352 -9.96 10.94 1.37
CA PHE A 352 -8.82 10.11 1.73
C PHE A 352 -7.47 10.79 1.48
N ILE A 353 -7.43 11.89 0.74
CA ILE A 353 -6.21 12.43 0.15
C ILE A 353 -5.69 13.60 0.97
N LEU A 354 -4.41 13.51 1.35
CA LEU A 354 -3.55 14.60 1.79
C LEU A 354 -2.54 14.88 0.68
N VAL A 355 -2.20 16.15 0.47
CA VAL A 355 -1.25 16.52 -0.61
C VAL A 355 0.01 17.12 -0.02
N GLY A 356 1.14 16.46 -0.29
CA GLY A 356 2.47 16.98 0.04
C GLY A 356 3.14 17.51 -1.21
N VAL A 357 3.54 18.79 -1.22
CA VAL A 357 4.38 19.34 -2.28
C VAL A 357 5.83 19.07 -1.95
N GLY A 358 6.40 18.03 -2.56
CA GLY A 358 7.79 17.65 -2.36
C GLY A 358 8.75 18.56 -3.13
N ARG A 359 9.97 18.74 -2.57
CA ARG A 359 11.01 19.64 -3.09
C ARG A 359 10.49 21.06 -3.35
N PHE A 360 9.68 21.57 -2.42
CA PHE A 360 9.18 22.95 -2.49
C PHE A 360 10.33 23.97 -2.45
N ASP A 361 11.44 23.60 -1.82
CA ASP A 361 12.69 24.37 -1.81
C ASP A 361 13.31 24.60 -3.20
N ASP A 362 12.96 23.80 -4.20
CA ASP A 362 13.50 23.86 -5.57
C ASP A 362 12.44 24.36 -6.57
N LEU A 363 11.54 25.24 -6.12
CA LEU A 363 10.45 25.75 -6.95
C LEU A 363 11.01 26.69 -8.06
N PRO A 364 10.66 26.49 -9.34
CA PRO A 364 11.29 27.23 -10.43
C PRO A 364 10.95 28.71 -10.40
N GLY A 365 11.97 29.56 -10.48
CA GLY A 365 11.81 31.01 -10.46
C GLY A 365 11.45 31.61 -9.09
N ALA A 366 11.38 30.80 -8.03
CA ALA A 366 11.02 31.27 -6.69
C ALA A 366 12.00 32.32 -6.19
N GLU A 367 13.30 32.07 -6.23
CA GLU A 367 14.30 33.01 -5.71
C GLU A 367 14.19 34.40 -6.35
N VAL A 368 14.15 34.46 -7.68
CA VAL A 368 14.03 35.71 -8.43
C VAL A 368 12.71 36.42 -8.13
N GLY A 369 11.60 35.69 -8.03
CA GLY A 369 10.29 36.26 -7.69
C GLY A 369 10.27 36.82 -6.26
N ILE A 370 10.83 36.08 -5.29
CA ILE A 370 10.91 36.54 -3.90
C ILE A 370 11.77 37.80 -3.79
N ASP A 371 12.92 37.86 -4.47
CA ASP A 371 13.78 39.04 -4.45
C ASP A 371 13.07 40.30 -4.96
N LYS A 372 12.25 40.17 -6.02
CA LYS A 372 11.41 41.28 -6.52
C LYS A 372 10.34 41.70 -5.52
N LEU A 373 9.67 40.73 -4.90
CA LEU A 373 8.61 41.00 -3.91
C LEU A 373 9.17 41.64 -2.64
N LEU A 374 10.35 41.20 -2.19
CA LEU A 374 11.02 41.73 -1.00
C LEU A 374 11.63 43.12 -1.24
N SER A 375 12.12 43.41 -2.45
CA SER A 375 12.64 44.74 -2.81
C SER A 375 11.54 45.80 -3.03
N ASN A 376 10.31 45.37 -3.36
CA ASN A 376 9.17 46.27 -3.45
C ASN A 376 8.65 46.65 -2.05
N THR A 377 8.34 47.92 -1.78
CA THR A 377 7.81 48.40 -0.49
C THR A 377 6.28 48.37 -0.39
N GLU A 378 5.59 48.12 -1.49
CA GLU A 378 4.13 48.04 -1.53
C GLU A 378 3.56 46.95 -0.61
N GLN A 379 2.26 47.07 -0.32
CA GLN A 379 1.53 46.01 0.36
C GLN A 379 1.59 44.71 -0.45
N LEU A 380 2.06 43.65 0.22
CA LEU A 380 2.16 42.31 -0.33
C LEU A 380 0.78 41.63 -0.22
N THR A 381 0.33 40.99 -1.30
CA THR A 381 -0.92 40.23 -1.32
C THR A 381 -0.65 38.86 -1.93
N GLU A 382 -1.48 37.88 -1.62
CA GLU A 382 -1.38 36.53 -2.19
C GLU A 382 -1.40 36.57 -3.74
N HIS A 383 -2.22 37.45 -4.32
CA HIS A 383 -2.28 37.67 -5.77
C HIS A 383 -0.93 38.11 -6.35
N LYS A 384 -0.25 39.09 -5.73
CA LYS A 384 1.07 39.57 -6.19
C LYS A 384 2.12 38.47 -6.11
N ILE A 385 2.09 37.66 -5.06
CA ILE A 385 3.02 36.53 -4.92
C ILE A 385 2.81 35.52 -6.07
N PHE A 386 1.55 35.23 -6.41
CA PHE A 386 1.22 34.31 -7.50
C PHE A 386 1.52 34.85 -8.89
N ASP A 387 1.58 36.17 -9.06
CA ASP A 387 2.01 36.80 -10.32
C ASP A 387 3.53 36.72 -10.50
N GLU A 388 4.29 37.03 -9.44
CA GLU A 388 5.76 37.00 -9.48
C GLU A 388 6.35 35.58 -9.38
N ILE A 389 5.60 34.63 -8.82
CA ILE A 389 6.00 33.22 -8.73
C ILE A 389 4.92 32.32 -9.39
N PRO A 390 4.82 32.29 -10.74
CA PRO A 390 3.80 31.50 -11.44
C PRO A 390 3.85 30.00 -11.15
N ALA A 391 5.04 29.46 -10.82
CA ALA A 391 5.19 28.07 -10.43
C ALA A 391 4.43 27.75 -9.14
N LEU A 392 4.46 28.65 -8.15
CA LEU A 392 3.73 28.51 -6.88
C LEU A 392 2.23 28.46 -7.12
N ARG A 393 1.72 29.40 -7.94
CA ARG A 393 0.31 29.43 -8.36
C ARG A 393 -0.11 28.08 -8.94
N LYS A 394 0.64 27.56 -9.93
CA LYS A 394 0.35 26.28 -10.59
C LYS A 394 0.40 25.10 -9.63
N VAL A 395 1.38 25.04 -8.72
CA VAL A 395 1.48 23.97 -7.71
C VAL A 395 0.24 23.97 -6.81
N ILE A 396 -0.19 25.12 -6.32
CA ILE A 396 -1.35 25.25 -5.43
C ILE A 396 -2.63 24.89 -6.17
N GLU A 397 -2.86 25.45 -7.37
CA GLU A 397 -4.04 25.16 -8.18
C GLU A 397 -4.16 23.66 -8.50
N ASN A 398 -3.04 23.01 -8.80
CA ASN A 398 -3.04 21.57 -9.03
C ASN A 398 -3.29 20.79 -7.74
N SER A 399 -2.67 21.19 -6.62
CA SER A 399 -2.86 20.52 -5.33
C SER A 399 -4.29 20.62 -4.82
N ARG A 400 -4.95 21.79 -4.98
CA ARG A 400 -6.36 22.03 -4.64
C ARG A 400 -7.28 21.01 -5.32
N LYS A 401 -7.08 20.76 -6.63
CA LYS A 401 -7.88 19.82 -7.44
C LYS A 401 -7.79 18.36 -6.97
N LEU A 402 -6.79 18.01 -6.17
CA LEU A 402 -6.57 16.64 -5.67
C LEU A 402 -7.25 16.42 -4.30
N THR A 403 -7.82 17.46 -3.69
CA THR A 403 -8.47 17.43 -2.37
C THR A 403 -9.99 17.63 -2.47
N LYS A 404 -10.76 17.07 -1.53
CA LYS A 404 -12.22 17.23 -1.51
C LYS A 404 -12.63 18.68 -1.40
N GLY A 405 -13.50 19.13 -2.30
CA GLY A 405 -14.04 20.49 -2.25
C GLY A 405 -12.96 21.57 -2.32
N ASN A 406 -11.76 21.24 -2.81
CA ASN A 406 -10.57 22.10 -2.75
C ASN A 406 -10.17 22.49 -1.31
N ASP A 407 -10.27 21.56 -0.35
CA ASP A 407 -9.86 21.78 1.04
C ASP A 407 -8.34 22.00 1.17
N GLU A 408 -7.97 23.28 1.18
CA GLU A 408 -6.61 23.78 1.29
C GLU A 408 -5.91 23.41 2.61
N GLN A 409 -6.68 23.05 3.66
CA GLN A 409 -6.08 22.66 4.93
C GLN A 409 -5.33 21.33 4.83
N ARG A 410 -5.61 20.52 3.81
CA ARG A 410 -4.98 19.21 3.55
C ARG A 410 -3.67 19.28 2.78
N ILE A 411 -3.21 20.49 2.46
CA ILE A 411 -1.97 20.73 1.70
C ILE A 411 -0.83 21.07 2.66
N VAL A 412 0.36 20.55 2.36
CA VAL A 412 1.62 20.88 3.05
C VAL A 412 2.76 21.06 2.04
N PHE A 413 3.56 22.12 2.23
CA PHE A 413 4.81 22.33 1.50
C PHE A 413 5.95 21.66 2.23
N MET A 414 6.78 20.92 1.50
CA MET A 414 7.78 20.05 2.11
C MET A 414 9.16 20.20 1.49
N SER A 415 10.16 20.20 2.37
CA SER A 415 11.55 19.91 2.03
C SER A 415 12.09 18.85 2.97
N ALA A 416 12.35 17.65 2.45
CA ALA A 416 12.86 16.54 3.25
C ALA A 416 14.24 16.86 3.84
N PHE A 417 15.08 17.61 3.12
CA PHE A 417 16.39 18.02 3.64
C PHE A 417 16.29 19.13 4.68
N ALA A 418 15.39 20.11 4.52
CA ALA A 418 15.15 21.10 5.57
C ALA A 418 14.62 20.44 6.86
N ALA A 419 13.73 19.43 6.72
CA ALA A 419 13.25 18.64 7.84
C ALA A 419 14.36 17.85 8.54
N LEU A 420 15.24 17.19 7.78
CA LEU A 420 16.40 16.52 8.36
C LEU A 420 17.34 17.50 9.06
N GLU A 421 17.56 18.66 8.48
CA GLU A 421 18.40 19.70 9.11
C GLU A 421 17.79 20.22 10.42
N TYR A 422 16.48 20.41 10.45
CA TYR A 422 15.76 20.76 11.67
C TYR A 422 15.96 19.68 12.75
N LEU A 423 15.78 18.41 12.41
CA LEU A 423 15.99 17.30 13.35
C LEU A 423 17.44 17.24 13.84
N ARG A 424 18.42 17.44 12.95
CA ARG A 424 19.85 17.46 13.29
C ARG A 424 20.18 18.52 14.35
N LYS A 425 19.52 19.68 14.30
CA LYS A 425 19.76 20.81 15.20
C LYS A 425 19.04 20.67 16.54
N ASN A 426 17.89 20.01 16.56
CA ASN A 426 16.98 19.99 17.72
C ASN A 426 16.97 18.67 18.50
N LEU A 427 17.50 17.59 17.93
CA LEU A 427 17.64 16.32 18.63
C LEU A 427 19.02 16.18 19.29
N ASP A 428 19.11 15.25 20.24
CA ASP A 428 20.38 14.87 20.86
C ASP A 428 21.38 14.38 19.80
N SER A 429 22.64 14.81 19.90
CA SER A 429 23.73 14.45 18.99
C SER A 429 23.98 12.95 18.80
N THR A 430 23.57 12.11 19.76
CA THR A 430 23.64 10.65 19.67
C THR A 430 22.60 10.05 18.73
N ILE A 431 21.53 10.79 18.41
CA ILE A 431 20.47 10.35 17.50
C ILE A 431 20.92 10.58 16.06
N LYS A 432 21.18 9.47 15.36
CA LYS A 432 21.50 9.53 13.93
C LYS A 432 20.24 9.84 13.14
N ILE A 433 20.31 10.89 12.31
CA ILE A 433 19.18 11.36 11.48
C ILE A 433 19.26 10.92 10.01
N ALA A 434 20.42 10.44 9.56
CA ALA A 434 20.60 9.97 8.19
C ALA A 434 21.79 9.01 8.04
N THR A 435 21.79 8.20 6.96
CA THR A 435 22.97 7.45 6.50
C THR A 435 24.08 8.38 6.02
N PRO A 436 25.36 7.94 5.97
CA PRO A 436 26.46 8.76 5.47
C PRO A 436 26.19 9.37 4.09
N THR A 437 25.67 8.58 3.15
CA THR A 437 25.33 9.04 1.79
C THR A 437 24.26 10.15 1.79
N VAL A 438 23.25 10.06 2.67
CA VAL A 438 22.23 11.10 2.78
C VAL A 438 22.80 12.34 3.47
N LEU A 439 23.68 12.19 4.46
CA LEU A 439 24.37 13.30 5.12
C LEU A 439 25.26 14.10 4.16
N GLU A 440 25.96 13.43 3.24
CA GLU A 440 26.74 14.12 2.20
C GLU A 440 25.84 15.01 1.33
N ASN A 441 24.70 14.48 0.88
CA ASN A 441 23.72 15.25 0.10
C ASN A 441 23.13 16.42 0.92
N LEU A 442 22.86 16.20 2.21
CA LEU A 442 22.39 17.23 3.12
C LEU A 442 23.41 18.36 3.28
N ASN A 443 24.70 18.04 3.39
CA ASN A 443 25.78 19.03 3.47
C ASN A 443 25.91 19.86 2.19
N ILE A 444 25.66 19.26 1.02
CA ILE A 444 25.59 20.00 -0.25
C ILE A 444 24.40 20.94 -0.25
N PHE A 445 23.22 20.44 0.15
CA PHE A 445 21.99 21.23 0.26
C PHE A 445 22.14 22.43 1.19
N GLN A 446 22.78 22.26 2.35
CA GLN A 446 23.04 23.34 3.32
C GLN A 446 23.86 24.51 2.75
N LYS A 447 24.64 24.33 1.67
CA LYS A 447 25.40 25.44 1.08
C LYS A 447 24.51 26.44 0.32
N HIS A 448 23.32 26.02 -0.10
CA HIS A 448 22.41 26.83 -0.93
C HIS A 448 21.09 27.15 -0.24
N PHE A 449 20.64 26.29 0.68
CA PHE A 449 19.32 26.41 1.31
C PHE A 449 19.13 27.55 2.33
N PRO A 450 20.11 27.94 3.17
CA PRO A 450 19.89 28.94 4.23
C PRO A 450 19.33 30.26 3.68
N ASP A 451 19.91 30.75 2.57
CA ASP A 451 19.56 32.03 1.97
C ASP A 451 18.12 32.03 1.43
N LEU A 452 17.71 30.95 0.74
CA LEU A 452 16.38 30.86 0.18
C LEU A 452 15.30 30.62 1.25
N ASN A 453 15.61 29.86 2.30
CA ASN A 453 14.67 29.65 3.41
C ASN A 453 14.39 30.95 4.17
N GLU A 454 15.42 31.77 4.40
CA GLU A 454 15.26 33.08 5.01
C GLU A 454 14.40 34.01 4.13
N LYS A 455 14.64 34.02 2.81
CA LYS A 455 13.80 34.76 1.85
C LYS A 455 12.32 34.33 1.93
N TRP A 456 12.03 33.03 1.98
CA TRP A 456 10.68 32.52 2.18
C TRP A 456 10.06 32.96 3.52
N GLN A 457 10.85 32.96 4.59
CA GLN A 457 10.39 33.40 5.91
C GLN A 457 10.03 34.88 5.91
N GLN A 458 10.91 35.74 5.36
CA GLN A 458 10.65 37.17 5.24
C GLN A 458 9.40 37.45 4.40
N LEU A 459 9.18 36.69 3.33
CA LEU A 459 7.99 36.78 2.51
C LEU A 459 6.73 36.41 3.31
N SER A 460 6.77 35.31 4.07
CA SER A 460 5.67 34.88 4.95
C SER A 460 5.33 35.94 5.99
N GLU A 461 6.33 36.50 6.66
CA GLU A 461 6.16 37.54 7.67
C GLU A 461 5.57 38.83 7.11
N ARG A 462 5.96 39.24 5.89
CA ARG A 462 5.32 40.39 5.21
C ARG A 462 3.89 40.10 4.83
N LEU A 463 3.61 38.92 4.27
CA LEU A 463 2.25 38.54 3.89
C LEU A 463 1.34 38.46 5.12
N LYS A 464 1.83 37.91 6.22
CA LYS A 464 1.10 37.83 7.49
C LYS A 464 0.69 39.19 8.05
N LYS A 465 1.48 40.23 7.81
CA LYS A 465 1.16 41.60 8.22
C LYS A 465 0.04 42.23 7.38
N SER A 466 -0.08 41.85 6.12
CA SER A 466 -1.07 42.40 5.18
C SER A 466 -2.34 41.56 5.05
N GLU A 467 -2.21 40.23 5.09
CA GLU A 467 -3.26 39.22 4.92
C GLU A 467 -3.09 38.09 5.96
N PRO A 468 -3.39 38.34 7.25
CA PRO A 468 -3.12 37.40 8.34
C PRO A 468 -3.88 36.07 8.24
N ASP A 469 -5.05 36.09 7.58
CA ASP A 469 -5.92 34.92 7.41
C ASP A 469 -5.59 34.10 6.14
N SER A 470 -4.57 34.51 5.35
CA SER A 470 -4.18 33.76 4.14
C SER A 470 -3.64 32.37 4.52
N ILE A 471 -4.14 31.34 3.86
CA ILE A 471 -3.65 29.97 4.04
C ILE A 471 -2.18 29.84 3.61
N LEU A 472 -1.73 30.69 2.68
CA LEU A 472 -0.36 30.67 2.19
C LEU A 472 0.62 31.00 3.31
N VAL A 473 0.26 31.92 4.22
CA VAL A 473 1.04 32.19 5.44
C VAL A 473 1.19 30.92 6.27
N THR A 474 0.11 30.16 6.44
CA THR A 474 0.14 28.90 7.21
C THR A 474 1.08 27.87 6.57
N TRP A 475 1.07 27.75 5.24
CA TRP A 475 1.95 26.83 4.52
C TRP A 475 3.41 27.26 4.57
N LEU A 476 3.69 28.55 4.36
CA LEU A 476 5.05 29.10 4.38
C LEU A 476 5.65 29.09 5.80
N ASP A 477 4.89 29.47 6.82
CA ASP A 477 5.33 29.40 8.23
C ASP A 477 5.71 27.96 8.61
N ALA A 478 4.90 26.96 8.21
CA ALA A 478 5.23 25.56 8.44
C ALA A 478 6.49 25.11 7.68
N PHE A 479 6.58 25.47 6.39
CA PHE A 479 7.73 25.13 5.55
C PHE A 479 9.04 25.71 6.08
N THR A 480 9.05 27.00 6.42
CA THR A 480 10.26 27.71 6.85
C THR A 480 10.75 27.31 8.24
N LYS A 481 9.84 26.86 9.11
CA LYS A 481 10.15 26.42 10.47
C LYS A 481 10.96 25.11 10.49
N ASP A 482 10.51 24.09 9.77
CA ASP A 482 11.05 22.73 9.87
C ASP A 482 10.95 21.92 8.57
N GLY A 483 10.89 22.61 7.42
CA GLY A 483 10.66 21.96 6.13
C GLY A 483 9.24 21.41 5.96
N GLY A 484 8.28 21.80 6.80
CA GLY A 484 6.90 21.32 6.79
C GLY A 484 6.67 20.03 7.57
N LEU A 485 7.67 19.53 8.31
CA LEU A 485 7.64 18.26 9.02
C LEU A 485 6.55 18.21 10.09
N SER A 486 6.47 19.20 10.97
CA SER A 486 5.45 19.22 12.04
C SER A 486 4.05 19.28 11.46
N ARG A 487 3.85 20.05 10.39
CA ARG A 487 2.55 20.14 9.70
C ARG A 487 2.19 18.82 9.04
N LEU A 488 3.12 18.14 8.38
CA LEU A 488 2.87 16.82 7.80
C LEU A 488 2.45 15.82 8.89
N ARG A 489 3.19 15.74 10.00
CA ARG A 489 2.86 14.85 11.13
C ARG A 489 1.48 15.13 11.69
N TYR A 490 1.18 16.40 11.96
CA TYR A 490 -0.14 16.83 12.40
C TYR A 490 -1.25 16.42 11.43
N LEU A 491 -1.06 16.65 10.12
CA LEU A 491 -2.05 16.28 9.12
C LEU A 491 -2.26 14.76 9.07
N LEU A 492 -1.18 13.96 9.11
CA LEU A 492 -1.28 12.50 9.12
C LEU A 492 -2.03 12.00 10.37
N GLU A 493 -1.65 12.47 11.55
CA GLU A 493 -2.26 12.10 12.83
C GLU A 493 -3.73 12.50 12.87
N ASN A 494 -4.03 13.78 12.59
CA ASN A 494 -5.39 14.30 12.61
C ASN A 494 -6.27 13.60 11.59
N HIS A 495 -5.76 13.35 10.38
CA HIS A 495 -6.51 12.65 9.34
C HIS A 495 -6.77 11.18 9.71
N VAL A 496 -5.80 10.50 10.33
CA VAL A 496 -5.99 9.14 10.85
C VAL A 496 -7.05 9.11 11.94
N ALA A 497 -6.99 10.05 12.89
CA ALA A 497 -7.92 10.14 14.00
C ALA A 497 -9.36 10.46 13.55
N THR A 498 -9.52 11.36 12.57
CA THR A 498 -10.84 11.86 12.15
C THR A 498 -11.46 11.03 11.03
N HIS A 499 -10.69 10.69 10.00
CA HIS A 499 -11.17 10.04 8.78
C HIS A 499 -10.75 8.58 8.70
N GLY A 500 -9.52 8.27 9.11
CA GLY A 500 -8.96 6.93 8.94
C GLY A 500 -9.71 5.86 9.73
N LEU A 501 -10.00 6.13 11.01
CA LEU A 501 -10.78 5.23 11.86
C LEU A 501 -12.24 5.09 11.42
N GLU A 502 -12.86 6.20 10.99
CA GLU A 502 -14.24 6.18 10.47
C GLU A 502 -14.33 5.28 9.24
N GLN A 503 -13.35 5.36 8.36
CA GLN A 503 -13.30 4.55 7.17
C GLN A 503 -13.07 3.07 7.49
N LEU A 504 -12.09 2.76 8.35
CA LEU A 504 -11.86 1.37 8.76
C LEU A 504 -13.13 0.77 9.37
N TYR A 505 -13.84 1.54 10.20
CA TYR A 505 -15.13 1.13 10.75
C TYR A 505 -16.16 0.83 9.65
N LYS A 506 -16.32 1.71 8.65
CA LYS A 506 -17.25 1.49 7.53
C LYS A 506 -16.90 0.23 6.75
N ASP A 507 -15.62 0.02 6.43
CA ASP A 507 -15.15 -1.15 5.68
C ASP A 507 -15.42 -2.44 6.47
N VAL A 508 -15.15 -2.45 7.78
CA VAL A 508 -15.42 -3.61 8.64
C VAL A 508 -16.91 -3.83 8.82
N ASN A 509 -17.71 -2.77 8.97
CA ASN A 509 -19.15 -2.88 9.12
C ASN A 509 -19.79 -3.56 7.90
N VAL A 510 -19.36 -3.26 6.67
CA VAL A 510 -19.84 -3.97 5.47
C VAL A 510 -19.56 -5.48 5.58
N LYS A 511 -18.36 -5.88 6.03
CA LYS A 511 -18.01 -7.30 6.23
C LYS A 511 -18.84 -7.95 7.33
N VAL A 512 -19.13 -7.22 8.42
CA VAL A 512 -20.03 -7.69 9.49
C VAL A 512 -21.44 -7.92 8.96
N GLN A 513 -21.99 -7.01 8.13
CA GLN A 513 -23.30 -7.21 7.52
C GLN A 513 -23.33 -8.45 6.61
N THR A 514 -22.25 -8.70 5.85
CA THR A 514 -22.10 -9.94 5.08
C THR A 514 -22.08 -11.18 5.99
N LEU A 515 -21.31 -11.16 7.08
CA LEU A 515 -21.26 -12.25 8.05
C LEU A 515 -22.64 -12.53 8.68
N VAL A 516 -23.38 -11.48 9.08
CA VAL A 516 -24.74 -11.61 9.62
C VAL A 516 -25.68 -12.24 8.59
N LYS A 517 -25.60 -11.82 7.32
CA LYS A 517 -26.38 -12.43 6.24
C LYS A 517 -26.05 -13.91 6.06
N GLU A 518 -24.77 -14.28 6.07
CA GLU A 518 -24.38 -15.69 5.93
C GLU A 518 -24.74 -16.55 7.15
N GLN A 519 -24.80 -15.97 8.35
CA GLN A 519 -25.37 -16.63 9.52
C GLN A 519 -26.88 -16.88 9.38
N GLN A 520 -27.62 -15.91 8.85
CA GLN A 520 -29.06 -16.08 8.58
C GLN A 520 -29.28 -17.16 7.53
N ASN A 521 -28.47 -17.20 6.46
CA ASN A 521 -28.50 -18.26 5.46
C ASN A 521 -28.24 -19.63 6.09
N LEU A 522 -27.23 -19.74 6.97
CA LEU A 522 -26.97 -20.97 7.72
C LEU A 522 -28.17 -21.37 8.58
N ALA A 523 -28.75 -20.43 9.34
CA ALA A 523 -29.91 -20.69 10.19
C ALA A 523 -31.12 -21.20 9.39
N GLN A 524 -31.40 -20.62 8.22
CA GLN A 524 -32.45 -21.07 7.32
C GLN A 524 -32.22 -22.50 6.81
N LYS A 525 -30.97 -22.84 6.44
CA LYS A 525 -30.62 -24.20 5.99
C LYS A 525 -30.76 -25.24 7.11
N VAL A 526 -30.38 -24.89 8.33
CA VAL A 526 -30.50 -25.76 9.52
C VAL A 526 -31.96 -26.00 9.91
N ASN A 527 -32.81 -24.97 9.78
CA ASN A 527 -34.23 -25.03 10.11
C ASN A 527 -35.11 -25.57 8.96
N ASN A 528 -34.51 -26.11 7.90
CA ASN A 528 -35.25 -26.63 6.75
C ASN A 528 -36.16 -27.82 7.16
N PRO A 529 -37.46 -27.80 6.84
CA PRO A 529 -38.41 -28.88 7.17
C PRO A 529 -38.00 -30.27 6.65
N SER A 530 -37.25 -30.34 5.54
CA SER A 530 -36.71 -31.59 5.00
C SER A 530 -35.65 -32.19 5.92
N LEU A 531 -34.86 -31.34 6.59
CA LEU A 531 -33.89 -31.73 7.61
C LEU A 531 -34.61 -32.20 8.88
N ALA A 532 -35.68 -31.50 9.29
CA ALA A 532 -36.54 -31.91 10.40
C ALA A 532 -37.21 -33.28 10.18
N LYS A 533 -37.58 -33.61 8.93
CA LYS A 533 -38.08 -34.93 8.56
C LYS A 533 -37.00 -36.02 8.62
N LEU A 534 -35.78 -35.72 8.14
CA LEU A 534 -34.60 -36.61 8.27
C LEU A 534 -34.16 -36.83 9.74
N LEU A 535 -34.38 -35.84 10.59
CA LEU A 535 -34.14 -35.89 12.05
C LEU A 535 -35.21 -36.67 12.83
N ALA A 536 -36.44 -36.69 12.31
CA ALA A 536 -37.55 -37.45 12.86
C ALA A 536 -37.41 -38.95 12.56
N SER A 537 -36.79 -39.31 11.44
CA SER A 537 -36.33 -40.67 11.15
C SER A 537 -35.02 -40.99 11.90
N GLU A 538 -35.13 -41.24 13.21
CA GLU A 538 -34.17 -41.94 14.11
C GLU A 538 -32.65 -41.81 13.89
N ASN A 539 -32.12 -40.69 13.38
CA ASN A 539 -30.67 -40.49 13.31
C ASN A 539 -30.19 -39.57 14.46
N PRO A 540 -29.75 -40.12 15.62
CA PRO A 540 -29.25 -39.32 16.74
C PRO A 540 -28.06 -38.42 16.38
N LYS A 541 -27.35 -38.71 15.28
CA LYS A 541 -26.25 -37.91 14.75
C LYS A 541 -26.71 -36.52 14.28
N LEU A 542 -27.80 -36.47 13.51
CA LEU A 542 -28.37 -35.23 13.00
C LEU A 542 -28.90 -34.35 14.15
N ARG A 543 -29.48 -34.94 15.21
CA ARG A 543 -30.00 -34.19 16.37
C ARG A 543 -28.89 -33.46 17.14
N ASN A 544 -27.71 -34.07 17.26
CA ASN A 544 -26.58 -33.44 17.94
C ASN A 544 -25.99 -32.27 17.11
N GLN A 545 -25.93 -32.41 15.79
CA GLN A 545 -25.54 -31.31 14.89
C GLN A 545 -26.53 -30.15 14.95
N GLN A 546 -27.84 -30.41 14.88
CA GLN A 546 -28.84 -29.35 14.98
C GLN A 546 -28.80 -28.63 16.33
N LYS A 547 -28.56 -29.34 17.43
CA LYS A 547 -28.34 -28.72 18.75
C LYS A 547 -27.11 -27.80 18.75
N ALA A 548 -25.98 -28.26 18.18
CA ALA A 548 -24.78 -27.44 18.05
C ALA A 548 -25.04 -26.19 17.17
N LEU A 549 -25.72 -26.34 16.03
CA LEU A 549 -26.09 -25.24 15.14
C LEU A 549 -27.09 -24.26 15.76
N ASN A 550 -28.03 -24.73 16.60
CA ASN A 550 -28.97 -23.89 17.32
C ASN A 550 -28.31 -23.12 18.47
N LEU A 551 -27.27 -23.67 19.11
CA LEU A 551 -26.42 -22.94 20.06
C LEU A 551 -25.65 -21.79 19.36
N MET A 552 -25.39 -21.91 18.06
CA MET A 552 -24.77 -20.83 17.28
C MET A 552 -25.71 -19.63 17.09
N GLN A 553 -27.03 -19.84 17.08
CA GLN A 553 -28.04 -18.81 16.80
C GLN A 553 -28.41 -17.93 18.00
N GLN A 554 -28.00 -18.26 19.24
CA GLN A 554 -28.28 -17.40 20.39
C GLN A 554 -27.24 -16.28 20.52
N PRO A 555 -27.65 -14.99 20.38
CA PRO A 555 -26.83 -13.89 20.84
C PRO A 555 -26.81 -13.94 22.37
N LYS A 556 -25.62 -14.06 22.97
CA LYS A 556 -25.49 -13.66 24.37
C LYS A 556 -25.50 -12.14 24.35
N ASN A 557 -26.54 -11.56 24.98
CA ASN A 557 -26.69 -10.12 25.21
C ASN A 557 -25.42 -9.50 25.79
#